data_AF-A0A8X7UUE6-F1
#
_entry.id   AF-A0A8X7UUE6-F1
#
_cell.length_a   1.000
_cell.length_b   1.000
_cell.length_c   1.000
_cell.angle_alpha   90.00
_cell.angle_beta   90.00
_cell.angle_gamma   90.00
#
_symmetry.space_group_name_H-M   'P 1'
#
loop_
_entity.id
_entity.type
_entity.pdbx_description
1 polymer ?
#
loop_
_entity_poly.entity_id
_entity_poly.type
_entity_poly.pdbx_seq_one_letter_code
_entity_poly.pdbx_strand_id
1 'polypeptide(L)'
;MIHEDISYNDLIGVVLEDFGIDVSPSKLNSINLSYVSPSKFNFGSKELPPVFIRNDSQVSSYLNKLQENGGLHLCVTITNNSIIIKDCVKYDSDIG
;
A
#
# COMPACT_ATOMS: atom_id res chain seq x y z
N MET A 1 -6.43 3.06 -11.38
CA MET A 1 -7.20 1.84 -11.01
C MET A 1 -6.23 0.68 -10.84
N ILE A 2 -6.31 -0.07 -9.75
CA ILE A 2 -5.43 -1.22 -9.46
C ILE A 2 -5.90 -2.45 -10.27
N HIS A 3 -4.98 -3.17 -10.90
CA HIS A 3 -5.24 -4.39 -11.68
C HIS A 3 -4.11 -5.41 -11.50
N GLU A 4 -4.30 -6.66 -11.94
CA GLU A 4 -3.39 -7.79 -11.67
C GLU A 4 -1.95 -7.57 -12.20
N ASP A 5 -1.81 -6.90 -13.35
CA ASP A 5 -0.50 -6.63 -13.98
C ASP A 5 0.06 -5.23 -13.67
N ILE A 6 -0.41 -4.56 -12.61
CA ILE A 6 0.05 -3.20 -12.29
C ILE A 6 1.52 -3.20 -11.86
N SER A 7 2.31 -2.27 -12.40
CA SER A 7 3.70 -2.10 -11.97
C SER A 7 3.77 -1.41 -10.60
N TYR A 8 4.89 -1.53 -9.91
CA TYR A 8 5.15 -0.82 -8.66
C TYR A 8 5.03 0.70 -8.81
N ASN A 9 5.54 1.26 -9.90
CA ASN A 9 5.49 2.69 -10.14
C ASN A 9 4.05 3.16 -10.41
N ASP A 10 3.28 2.38 -11.18
CA ASP A 10 1.88 2.70 -11.46
C ASP A 10 1.03 2.56 -10.19
N LEU A 11 1.31 1.57 -9.35
CA LEU A 11 0.64 1.41 -8.05
C LEU A 11 0.89 2.61 -7.14
N ILE A 12 2.13 3.12 -7.08
CA ILE A 12 2.42 4.38 -6.37
C ILE A 12 1.59 5.53 -6.95
N GLY A 13 1.55 5.66 -8.28
CA GLY A 13 0.78 6.70 -8.95
C GLY A 13 -0.69 6.69 -8.56
N VAL A 14 -1.34 5.53 -8.63
CA VAL A 14 -2.76 5.36 -8.25
C VAL A 14 -2.98 5.73 -6.78
N VAL A 15 -2.11 5.27 -5.88
CA VAL A 15 -2.24 5.54 -4.45
C VAL A 15 -2.08 7.03 -4.16
N LEU A 16 -1.10 7.70 -4.77
CA LEU A 16 -0.92 9.13 -4.62
C LEU A 16 -2.10 9.94 -5.16
N GLU A 17 -2.67 9.52 -6.29
CA GLU A 17 -3.88 10.11 -6.87
C GLU A 17 -5.08 9.98 -5.92
N ASP A 18 -5.30 8.78 -5.36
CA ASP A 18 -6.39 8.52 -4.41
C ASP A 18 -6.28 9.38 -3.14
N PHE A 19 -5.04 9.66 -2.68
CA PHE A 19 -4.79 10.56 -1.56
C PHE A 19 -4.73 12.05 -1.93
N GLY A 20 -4.84 12.40 -3.22
CA GLY A 20 -4.71 13.78 -3.72
C GLY A 20 -3.32 14.38 -3.48
N ILE A 21 -2.27 13.56 -3.46
CA ILE A 21 -0.90 14.00 -3.17
C ILE A 21 -0.15 14.24 -4.48
N ASP A 22 0.07 15.51 -4.81
CA ASP A 22 0.95 15.88 -5.91
C ASP A 22 2.43 15.86 -5.44
N VAL A 23 3.15 14.82 -5.84
CA VAL A 23 4.55 14.63 -5.48
C VAL A 23 5.44 14.88 -6.69
N SER A 24 6.37 15.83 -6.57
CA SER A 24 7.39 16.05 -7.59
C SER A 24 8.24 14.77 -7.81
N PRO A 25 8.67 14.44 -9.04
CA PRO A 25 9.43 13.23 -9.35
C PRO A 25 10.68 13.02 -8.47
N SER A 26 11.31 14.12 -8.03
CA SER A 26 12.48 14.11 -7.14
C SER A 26 12.20 13.63 -5.71
N LYS A 27 10.93 13.50 -5.32
CA LYS A 27 10.49 13.07 -3.99
C LYS A 27 9.93 11.64 -3.97
N LEU A 28 9.92 10.93 -5.10
CA LEU A 28 9.48 9.53 -5.15
C LEU A 28 10.26 8.63 -4.17
N ASN A 29 11.56 8.91 -3.96
CA ASN A 29 12.40 8.18 -3.01
C ASN A 29 11.99 8.35 -1.53
N SER A 30 11.13 9.33 -1.23
CA SER A 30 10.60 9.58 0.11
C SER A 30 9.31 8.80 0.40
N ILE A 31 8.78 8.10 -0.61
CA ILE A 31 7.52 7.37 -0.55
C ILE A 31 7.82 5.91 -0.25
N ASN A 32 7.17 5.38 0.79
CA ASN A 32 7.20 3.96 1.12
C ASN A 32 5.78 3.41 1.08
N LEU A 33 5.59 2.36 0.28
CA LEU A 33 4.33 1.65 0.21
C LEU A 33 4.40 0.41 1.13
N SER A 34 3.33 0.16 1.88
CA SER A 34 3.22 -1.03 2.73
C SER A 34 1.78 -1.48 2.83
N TYR A 35 1.53 -2.72 3.23
CA TYR A 35 0.17 -3.18 3.50
C TYR A 35 0.10 -3.92 4.83
N VAL A 36 -1.10 -3.90 5.42
CA VAL A 36 -1.44 -4.67 6.62
C VAL A 36 -2.70 -5.49 6.36
N SER A 37 -2.72 -6.71 6.88
CA SER A 37 -3.93 -7.54 6.85
C SER A 37 -4.86 -7.14 8.01
N PRO A 38 -6.16 -6.91 7.76
CA PRO A 38 -7.14 -6.67 8.80
C PRO A 38 -7.43 -7.92 9.65
N SER A 39 -7.06 -9.13 9.19
CA SER A 39 -7.34 -10.39 9.89
C SER A 39 -6.26 -10.77 10.92
N LYS A 40 -6.37 -10.17 12.11
CA LYS A 40 -6.37 -10.79 13.46
C LYS A 40 -6.22 -9.69 14.52
N PHE A 41 -7.18 -8.76 14.58
CA PHE A 41 -7.49 -8.04 15.82
C PHE A 41 -8.14 -9.01 16.83
N ASN A 42 -7.46 -10.11 17.15
CA ASN A 42 -7.78 -10.89 18.33
C ASN A 42 -7.23 -10.10 19.51
N PHE A 43 -8.16 -9.57 20.32
CA PHE A 43 -7.95 -8.94 21.62
C PHE A 43 -6.69 -9.51 22.32
N GLY A 44 -5.59 -8.74 22.29
CA GLY A 44 -4.35 -9.04 23.02
C GLY A 44 -3.11 -9.41 22.20
N SER A 45 -3.15 -9.47 20.86
CA SER A 45 -1.97 -9.82 20.04
C SER A 45 -1.37 -8.62 19.30
N LYS A 46 -0.04 -8.47 19.41
CA LYS A 46 0.79 -7.44 18.77
C LYS A 46 0.38 -7.25 17.31
N GLU A 47 0.14 -6.01 16.87
CA GLU A 47 -0.03 -5.67 15.46
C GLU A 47 1.07 -6.36 14.63
N LEU A 48 0.67 -7.09 13.60
CA LEU A 48 1.63 -7.64 12.65
C LEU A 48 2.37 -6.47 12.00
N PRO A 49 3.70 -6.56 11.86
CA PRO A 49 4.45 -5.49 11.23
C PRO A 49 3.96 -5.30 9.78
N PRO A 50 3.89 -4.04 9.30
CA PRO A 50 3.51 -3.77 7.92
C PRO A 50 4.47 -4.43 6.95
N VAL A 51 3.94 -4.98 5.87
CA VAL A 51 4.74 -5.58 4.80
C VAL A 51 5.03 -4.51 3.76
N PHE A 52 6.30 -4.21 3.54
CA PHE A 52 6.71 -3.19 2.57
C PHE A 52 6.69 -3.71 1.14
N ILE A 53 6.19 -2.88 0.23
CA ILE A 53 6.23 -3.08 -1.22
C ILE A 53 7.27 -2.11 -1.78
N ARG A 54 8.25 -2.63 -2.51
CA ARG A 54 9.41 -1.89 -3.05
C ARG A 54 9.72 -2.25 -4.49
N ASN A 55 9.03 -3.23 -5.07
CA ASN A 55 9.23 -3.71 -6.44
C ASN A 55 8.01 -4.52 -6.92
N ASP A 56 7.98 -4.83 -8.21
CA ASP A 56 6.89 -5.54 -8.89
C ASP A 56 6.62 -6.94 -8.31
N SER A 57 7.66 -7.68 -7.91
CA SER A 57 7.49 -9.01 -7.31
C SER A 57 6.70 -8.94 -5.99
N GLN A 58 6.89 -7.87 -5.22
CA GLN A 58 6.14 -7.61 -4.00
C GLN A 58 4.72 -7.08 -4.29
N VAL A 59 4.52 -6.40 -5.43
CA VAL A 59 3.18 -6.03 -5.91
C VAL A 59 2.37 -7.27 -6.24
N SER A 60 2.93 -8.22 -7.00
CA SER A 60 2.25 -9.49 -7.29
C SER A 60 1.91 -10.26 -6.00
N SER A 61 2.83 -10.26 -5.03
CA SER A 61 2.59 -10.87 -3.71
C SER A 61 1.47 -10.17 -2.93
N TYR A 62 1.35 -8.85 -3.03
CA TYR A 62 0.27 -8.07 -2.44
C TYR A 62 -1.07 -8.38 -3.09
N LEU A 63 -1.14 -8.41 -4.42
CA LEU A 63 -2.35 -8.69 -5.19
C LEU A 63 -2.88 -10.11 -4.91
N ASN A 64 -1.98 -11.11 -4.89
CA ASN A 64 -2.37 -12.48 -4.52
C ASN A 64 -2.99 -12.53 -3.11
N LYS A 65 -2.38 -11.84 -2.14
CA LYS A 65 -2.92 -11.77 -0.77
C LYS A 65 -4.21 -10.97 -0.67
N LEU A 66 -4.38 -9.97 -1.52
CA LEU A 66 -5.60 -9.16 -1.59
C LEU A 66 -6.77 -10.04 -2.04
N GLN A 67 -6.54 -10.88 -3.06
CA GLN A 67 -7.50 -11.88 -3.53
C GLN A 67 -7.79 -12.96 -2.47
N GLU A 68 -6.77 -13.46 -1.78
CA GLU A 68 -6.93 -14.50 -0.75
C GLU A 68 -7.70 -14.02 0.49
N ASN A 69 -7.48 -12.78 0.93
CA ASN A 69 -8.03 -12.28 2.19
C ASN A 69 -9.27 -11.39 2.03
N GLY A 70 -9.60 -10.97 0.81
CA GLY A 70 -10.79 -10.15 0.51
C GLY A 70 -10.77 -8.76 1.15
N GLY A 71 -9.59 -8.27 1.53
CA GLY A 71 -9.42 -6.94 2.12
C GLY A 71 -8.04 -6.76 2.74
N LEU A 72 -7.24 -5.86 2.16
CA LEU A 72 -5.97 -5.41 2.74
C LEU A 72 -5.99 -3.89 2.85
N HIS A 73 -5.35 -3.36 3.89
CA HIS A 73 -5.15 -1.92 3.97
C HIS A 73 -3.79 -1.60 3.35
N LEU A 74 -3.81 -0.87 2.24
CA LEU A 74 -2.62 -0.36 1.60
C LEU A 74 -2.29 1.00 2.20
N CYS A 75 -1.09 1.14 2.73
CA CYS A 75 -0.61 2.29 3.44
C CYS A 75 0.52 2.97 2.68
N VAL A 76 0.40 4.29 2.51
CA VAL A 76 1.49 5.14 2.02
C VAL A 76 2.16 5.83 3.20
N THR A 77 3.49 5.86 3.21
CA THR A 77 4.29 6.63 4.16
C THR A 77 5.19 7.59 3.39
N ILE A 78 4.99 8.90 3.57
CA ILE A 78 5.84 9.93 2.98
C ILE A 78 6.68 10.56 4.07
N THR A 79 8.01 10.46 3.94
CA THR A 79 8.95 11.03 4.90
C THR A 79 9.65 12.23 4.29
N ASN A 80 9.22 13.44 4.62
CA ASN A 80 9.84 14.67 4.12
C ASN A 80 10.42 15.51 5.26
N ASN A 81 11.76 15.50 5.39
CA ASN A 81 12.63 16.29 6.28
C ASN A 81 12.29 16.37 7.79
N SER A 82 11.10 15.96 8.24
CA SER A 82 10.60 15.86 9.63
C SER A 82 9.13 15.41 9.70
N ILE A 83 8.38 15.48 8.59
CA ILE A 83 6.96 15.09 8.55
C ILE A 83 6.85 13.66 8.02
N ILE A 84 6.19 12.80 8.78
CA ILE A 84 5.78 11.46 8.37
C ILE A 84 4.27 11.49 8.19
N ILE A 85 3.82 11.41 6.94
CA ILE A 85 2.39 11.21 6.64
C ILE A 85 2.21 9.73 6.44
N LYS A 86 1.41 9.08 7.29
CA LYS A 86 1.00 7.69 7.14
C LYS A 86 -0.51 7.67 6.94
N ASP A 87 -0.94 7.24 5.76
CA ASP A 87 -2.35 7.08 5.46
C ASP A 87 -2.60 5.70 4.85
N CYS A 88 -3.77 5.12 5.09
CA CYS A 88 -4.10 3.74 4.69
C CYS A 88 -5.50 3.67 4.10
N VAL A 89 -5.60 3.14 2.88
CA VAL A 89 -6.87 2.89 2.19
C VAL A 89 -7.13 1.40 2.16
N LYS A 90 -8.35 1.01 2.48
CA LYS A 90 -8.82 -0.36 2.29
C LYS A 90 -9.13 -0.56 0.81
N TYR A 91 -8.42 -1.47 0.17
CA TYR A 91 -8.81 -1.97 -1.14
C TYR A 91 -9.53 -3.29 -0.92
N ASP A 92 -10.73 -3.39 -1.48
CA ASP A 92 -11.48 -4.63 -1.56
C ASP A 92 -11.16 -5.31 -2.89
N SER A 93 -11.10 -6.65 -2.90
CA SER A 93 -10.81 -7.39 -4.12
C SER A 93 -12.05 -7.45 -5.02
N ASP A 94 -12.45 -6.32 -5.59
CA ASP A 94 -13.36 -6.30 -6.75
C ASP A 94 -12.58 -6.59 -8.04
N ILE A 95 -11.61 -7.51 -7.97
CA ILE A 95 -10.92 -8.05 -9.15
C ILE A 95 -11.86 -9.11 -9.72
N GLY A 96 -12.77 -8.66 -10.58
CA GLY A 96 -13.67 -9.51 -11.38
C GLY A 96 -13.00 -10.08 -12.62
#